data_AF-A0A7S0PII1-F1
#
_entry.id   AF-A0A7S0PII1-F1
#
_cell.length_a   1.000
_cell.length_b   1.000
_cell.length_c   1.000
_cell.angle_alpha   90.00
_cell.angle_beta   90.00
_cell.angle_gamma   90.00
#
_symmetry.space_group_name_H-M   'P 1'
#
loop_
_entity.id
_entity.type
_entity.pdbx_description
1 polymer ?
#
loop_
_entity_poly.entity_id
_entity_poly.type
_entity_poly.pdbx_seq_one_letter_code
_entity_poly.pdbx_strand_id
1 'polypeptide(L)'
;HEAERMVESLRTFTIDDVGSAPWMKQREALERLNVQAHHNAVNHTDEFIKEFLISHDKIHVLVHELLVVEAWKERVYPHFAKINPDAMDAGLTNSQVYLAHYCEATLVNLLEIAFFHQDACEAAGDDALLELCDYCARRLVYLNDGRASEDAQLLSRAKREQKSAKDLLNARASDEFAEKEAEVRFGTATCALTVLRYLTDYINDVPLCVMARLLDTHDVQMLLVPLLEERPWVRRVPGKGGGRAVNEIFADGRWVEQPREDRLQLTKCDAQTWLALNNLTVDGKCRAKYRYDDHRKNT
;
A
#
# COMPACT_ATOMS: atom_id res chain seq x y z
N HIS A 1 0.96 29.42 0.35
CA HIS A 1 1.97 28.78 1.24
C HIS A 1 2.91 27.89 0.42
N GLU A 2 4.07 27.44 0.93
CA GLU A 2 5.00 26.56 0.15
C GLU A 2 4.34 25.24 -0.25
N ALA A 3 3.70 24.55 0.71
CA ALA A 3 2.98 23.31 0.46
C ALA A 3 1.84 23.45 -0.57
N GLU A 4 1.09 24.55 -0.50
CA GLU A 4 0.03 24.87 -1.45
C GLU A 4 0.57 24.98 -2.89
N ARG A 5 1.69 25.68 -3.10
CA ARG A 5 2.33 25.78 -4.42
C ARG A 5 2.82 24.42 -4.92
N MET A 6 3.30 23.56 -4.02
CA MET A 6 3.71 22.20 -4.36
C MET A 6 2.53 21.39 -4.85
N VAL A 7 1.39 21.43 -4.14
CA VAL A 7 0.14 20.78 -4.53
C VAL A 7 -0.39 21.31 -5.86
N GLU A 8 -0.49 22.63 -6.01
CA GLU A 8 -0.94 23.28 -7.25
C GLU A 8 -0.11 22.83 -8.46
N SER A 9 1.21 22.66 -8.28
CA SER A 9 2.13 22.25 -9.33
C SER A 9 2.08 20.77 -9.71
N LEU A 10 1.37 19.92 -8.95
CA LEU A 10 1.24 18.50 -9.26
C LEU A 10 0.56 18.30 -10.62
N ARG A 11 1.09 17.38 -11.41
CA ARG A 11 0.60 17.04 -12.75
C ARG A 11 0.72 15.55 -13.03
N THR A 12 -0.01 15.08 -14.02
CA THR A 12 0.06 13.71 -14.50
C THR A 12 1.30 13.50 -15.38
N PHE A 13 1.90 12.33 -15.26
CA PHE A 13 2.99 11.83 -16.08
C PHE A 13 2.58 10.57 -16.83
N THR A 14 3.34 10.22 -17.87
CA THR A 14 3.17 8.94 -18.57
C THR A 14 4.19 7.92 -18.07
N ILE A 15 4.02 6.66 -18.47
CA ILE A 15 4.97 5.58 -18.13
C ILE A 15 6.39 5.92 -18.63
N ASP A 16 6.51 6.58 -19.79
CA ASP A 16 7.79 6.97 -20.38
C ASP A 16 8.53 8.06 -19.58
N ASP A 17 7.78 8.83 -18.78
CA ASP A 17 8.35 9.92 -17.98
C ASP A 17 8.93 9.43 -16.64
N VAL A 18 8.68 8.18 -16.24
CA VAL A 18 9.17 7.64 -14.96
C VAL A 18 10.69 7.63 -14.94
N GLY A 19 11.27 8.31 -13.95
CA GLY A 19 12.73 8.52 -13.84
C GLY A 19 13.25 9.77 -14.56
N SER A 20 12.40 10.50 -15.31
CA SER A 20 12.76 11.79 -15.88
C SER A 20 12.99 12.85 -14.79
N ALA A 21 13.78 13.89 -15.10
CA ALA A 21 14.05 14.97 -14.14
C ALA A 21 12.77 15.67 -13.62
N PRO A 22 11.75 15.96 -14.45
CA PRO A 22 10.50 16.52 -13.96
C PRO A 22 9.71 15.57 -13.05
N TRP A 23 9.68 14.26 -13.37
CA TRP A 23 9.01 13.27 -12.53
C TRP A 23 9.72 13.12 -11.17
N MET A 24 11.05 13.06 -11.17
CA MET A 24 11.85 13.01 -9.94
C MET A 24 11.60 14.21 -9.03
N LYS A 25 11.46 15.41 -9.61
CA LYS A 25 11.12 16.63 -8.87
C LYS A 25 9.73 16.54 -8.23
N GLN A 26 8.73 16.00 -8.94
CA GLN A 26 7.40 15.79 -8.38
C GLN A 26 7.42 14.73 -7.28
N ARG A 27 8.16 13.62 -7.46
CA ARG A 27 8.34 12.58 -6.43
C ARG A 27 8.88 13.18 -5.12
N GLU A 28 9.91 14.02 -5.19
CA GLU A 28 10.44 14.71 -4.01
C GLU A 28 9.42 15.66 -3.37
N ALA A 29 8.59 16.31 -4.18
CA ALA A 29 7.52 17.16 -3.67
C ALA A 29 6.45 16.32 -2.93
N LEU A 30 6.03 15.20 -3.52
CA LEU A 30 5.09 14.26 -2.92
C LEU A 30 5.61 13.69 -1.59
N GLU A 31 6.89 13.36 -1.51
CA GLU A 31 7.52 12.88 -0.28
C GLU A 31 7.43 13.91 0.85
N ARG A 32 7.73 15.18 0.56
CA ARG A 32 7.60 16.28 1.53
C ARG A 32 6.15 16.52 1.95
N LEU A 33 5.21 16.47 1.00
CA LEU A 33 3.78 16.60 1.27
C LEU A 33 3.29 15.46 2.18
N ASN A 34 3.72 14.22 1.92
CA ASN A 34 3.37 13.05 2.72
C ASN A 34 3.90 13.15 4.15
N VAL A 35 5.17 13.54 4.34
CA VAL A 35 5.74 13.77 5.67
C VAL A 35 4.95 14.83 6.43
N GLN A 36 4.61 15.94 5.77
CA GLN A 36 3.82 17.01 6.39
C GLN A 36 2.40 16.56 6.74
N ALA A 37 1.74 15.81 5.86
CA ALA A 37 0.39 15.29 6.11
C ALA A 37 0.36 14.35 7.33
N HIS A 38 1.32 13.42 7.43
CA HIS A 38 1.42 12.55 8.61
C HIS A 38 1.73 13.35 9.88
N HIS A 39 2.63 14.32 9.81
CA HIS A 39 2.94 15.18 10.94
C HIS A 39 1.68 15.93 11.43
N ASN A 40 0.84 16.39 10.51
CA ASN A 40 -0.39 17.09 10.88
C ASN A 40 -1.37 16.18 11.60
N ALA A 41 -1.58 14.97 11.07
CA ALA A 41 -2.48 13.96 11.63
C ALA A 41 -2.04 13.49 13.03
N VAL A 42 -0.75 13.17 13.19
CA VAL A 42 -0.19 12.69 14.48
C VAL A 42 -0.27 13.75 15.58
N ASN A 43 -0.07 15.02 15.23
CA ASN A 43 -0.12 16.12 16.20
C ASN A 43 -1.51 16.72 16.37
N HIS A 44 -2.54 16.19 15.71
CA HIS A 44 -3.90 16.72 15.70
C HIS A 44 -3.95 18.23 15.37
N THR A 45 -3.17 18.63 14.37
CA THR A 45 -3.11 20.00 13.85
C THR A 45 -3.89 20.12 12.54
N ASP A 46 -4.03 21.33 12.02
CA ASP A 46 -4.78 21.59 10.79
C ASP A 46 -4.30 20.76 9.59
N GLU A 47 -5.19 20.00 8.97
CA GLU A 47 -4.89 19.05 7.91
C GLU A 47 -4.90 19.70 6.51
N PHE A 48 -4.20 20.84 6.41
CA PHE A 48 -4.20 21.70 5.23
C PHE A 48 -3.71 21.03 3.94
N ILE A 49 -2.93 19.94 4.02
CA ILE A 49 -2.50 19.21 2.82
C ILE A 49 -3.70 18.60 2.10
N LYS A 50 -4.64 17.99 2.84
CA LYS A 50 -5.90 17.46 2.29
C LYS A 50 -6.71 18.60 1.67
N GLU A 51 -6.86 19.71 2.38
CA GLU A 51 -7.59 20.90 1.89
C GLU A 51 -7.00 21.45 0.58
N PHE A 52 -5.67 21.51 0.46
CA PHE A 52 -5.01 21.91 -0.78
C PHE A 52 -5.21 20.90 -1.90
N LEU A 53 -5.18 19.59 -1.60
CA LEU A 53 -5.43 18.56 -2.61
C LEU A 53 -6.86 18.62 -3.17
N ILE A 54 -7.84 18.90 -2.31
CA ILE A 54 -9.25 19.08 -2.71
C ILE A 54 -9.42 20.39 -3.50
N SER A 55 -8.98 21.52 -2.94
CA SER A 55 -9.20 22.84 -3.55
C SER A 55 -8.51 23.04 -4.89
N HIS A 56 -7.38 22.37 -5.13
CA HIS A 56 -6.66 22.39 -6.41
C HIS A 56 -7.00 21.22 -7.34
N ASP A 57 -8.00 20.39 -6.98
CA ASP A 57 -8.42 19.21 -7.74
C ASP A 57 -7.23 18.29 -8.10
N LYS A 58 -6.50 17.82 -7.08
CA LYS A 58 -5.27 17.01 -7.25
C LYS A 58 -5.41 15.58 -6.76
N ILE A 59 -6.53 15.19 -6.16
CA ILE A 59 -6.74 13.81 -5.72
C ILE A 59 -6.67 12.85 -6.91
N HIS A 60 -7.34 13.16 -8.01
CA HIS A 60 -7.29 12.34 -9.22
C HIS A 60 -5.87 12.25 -9.82
N VAL A 61 -5.05 13.31 -9.66
CA VAL A 61 -3.64 13.29 -10.07
C VAL A 61 -2.84 12.30 -9.24
N LEU A 62 -3.06 12.23 -7.92
CA LEU A 62 -2.39 11.24 -7.06
C LEU A 62 -2.74 9.80 -7.47
N VAL A 63 -4.01 9.54 -7.79
CA VAL A 63 -4.45 8.22 -8.28
C VAL A 63 -3.82 7.91 -9.63
N HIS A 64 -3.80 8.85 -10.57
CA HIS A 64 -3.14 8.66 -11.87
C HIS A 64 -1.66 8.32 -11.70
N GLU A 65 -0.93 9.10 -10.90
CA GLU A 65 0.49 8.86 -10.65
C GLU A 65 0.74 7.50 -9.98
N LEU A 66 -0.15 7.09 -9.07
CA LEU A 66 -0.09 5.78 -8.43
C LEU A 66 -0.15 4.65 -9.46
N LEU A 67 -1.10 4.73 -10.39
CA LEU A 67 -1.29 3.74 -11.45
C LEU A 67 -0.14 3.75 -12.46
N VAL A 68 0.41 4.93 -12.79
CA VAL A 68 1.60 5.03 -13.66
C VAL A 68 2.79 4.31 -13.05
N VAL A 69 3.04 4.49 -11.76
CA VAL A 69 4.13 3.83 -11.06
C VAL A 69 3.87 2.32 -10.93
N GLU A 70 2.65 1.91 -10.61
CA GLU A 70 2.26 0.49 -10.60
C GLU A 70 2.50 -0.15 -11.98
N ALA A 71 1.98 0.48 -13.05
CA ALA A 71 2.12 -0.03 -14.41
C ALA A 71 3.59 -0.10 -14.84
N TRP A 72 4.39 0.92 -14.51
CA TRP A 72 5.83 0.90 -14.78
C TRP A 72 6.53 -0.25 -14.06
N LYS A 73 6.21 -0.48 -12.79
CA LYS A 73 6.77 -1.60 -12.01
C LYS A 73 6.37 -2.96 -12.56
N GLU A 74 5.14 -3.13 -13.03
CA GLU A 74 4.68 -4.42 -13.54
C GLU A 74 5.10 -4.69 -14.99
N ARG A 75 5.24 -3.63 -15.80
CA ARG A 75 5.39 -3.77 -17.25
C ARG A 75 6.75 -3.33 -17.77
N VAL A 76 7.48 -2.48 -17.07
CA VAL A 76 8.78 -1.94 -17.51
C VAL A 76 9.92 -2.54 -16.69
N TYR A 77 9.85 -2.47 -15.37
CA TYR A 77 10.91 -2.99 -14.49
C TYR A 77 11.34 -4.44 -14.78
N PRO A 78 10.43 -5.42 -15.06
CA PRO A 78 10.82 -6.80 -15.34
C PRO A 78 11.67 -6.97 -16.61
N HIS A 79 11.74 -5.96 -17.48
CA HIS A 79 12.59 -5.98 -18.67
C HIS A 79 14.05 -5.63 -18.37
N PHE A 80 14.36 -5.02 -17.22
CA PHE A 80 15.72 -4.62 -16.87
C PHE A 80 16.65 -5.83 -16.83
N ALA A 81 16.26 -6.87 -16.10
CA ALA A 81 16.99 -8.13 -16.01
C ALA A 81 17.05 -8.89 -17.35
N LYS A 82 16.07 -8.70 -18.25
CA LYS A 82 16.06 -9.31 -19.59
C LYS A 82 17.07 -8.64 -20.52
N ILE A 83 17.26 -7.33 -20.39
CA ILE A 83 18.20 -6.54 -21.22
C ILE A 83 19.63 -6.70 -20.69
N ASN A 84 19.80 -6.62 -19.37
CA ASN A 84 21.07 -6.82 -18.70
C ASN A 84 20.82 -7.58 -17.37
N PRO A 85 21.25 -8.86 -17.26
CA PRO A 85 21.07 -9.65 -16.05
C PRO A 85 21.64 -9.00 -14.78
N ASP A 86 22.71 -8.20 -14.91
CA ASP A 86 23.37 -7.51 -13.81
C ASP A 86 22.90 -6.03 -13.69
N ALA A 87 21.79 -5.63 -14.34
CA ALA A 87 21.28 -4.26 -14.30
C ALA A 87 21.06 -3.74 -12.88
N MET A 88 20.63 -4.63 -11.97
CA MET A 88 20.35 -4.31 -10.57
C MET A 88 21.59 -4.32 -9.67
N ASP A 89 22.73 -4.79 -10.17
CA ASP A 89 24.02 -4.66 -9.49
C ASP A 89 24.62 -3.26 -9.67
N ALA A 90 24.15 -2.50 -10.68
CA ALA A 90 24.53 -1.11 -10.87
C ALA A 90 23.81 -0.21 -9.83
N GLY A 91 24.57 0.41 -8.92
CA GLY A 91 24.02 1.21 -7.83
C GLY A 91 23.07 2.34 -8.25
N LEU A 92 23.33 2.99 -9.39
CA LEU A 92 22.44 4.03 -9.92
C LEU A 92 21.07 3.47 -10.34
N THR A 93 21.07 2.40 -11.15
CA THR A 93 19.84 1.73 -11.61
C THR A 93 19.03 1.22 -10.42
N ASN A 94 19.69 0.51 -9.51
CA ASN A 94 19.10 0.00 -8.27
C ASN A 94 18.42 1.10 -7.45
N SER A 95 19.11 2.23 -7.25
CA SER A 95 18.56 3.37 -6.51
C SER A 95 17.34 3.98 -7.20
N GLN A 96 17.37 4.14 -8.53
CA GLN A 96 16.25 4.73 -9.28
C GLN A 96 15.00 3.83 -9.26
N VAL A 97 15.18 2.52 -9.44
CA VAL A 97 14.09 1.55 -9.34
C VAL A 97 13.51 1.56 -7.92
N TYR A 98 14.35 1.62 -6.89
CA TYR A 98 13.90 1.69 -5.50
C TYR A 98 13.06 2.95 -5.24
N LEU A 99 13.50 4.10 -5.76
CA LEU A 99 12.75 5.36 -5.63
C LEU A 99 11.40 5.31 -6.35
N ALA A 100 11.27 4.56 -7.45
CA ALA A 100 9.97 4.30 -8.07
C ALA A 100 9.06 3.47 -7.15
N HIS A 101 9.57 2.41 -6.53
CA HIS A 101 8.81 1.62 -5.56
C HIS A 101 8.38 2.46 -4.35
N TYR A 102 9.28 3.31 -3.85
CA TYR A 102 8.99 4.19 -2.73
C TYR A 102 8.00 5.32 -3.09
N CYS A 103 7.98 5.77 -4.35
CA CYS A 103 6.98 6.71 -4.85
C CYS A 103 5.57 6.14 -4.75
N GLU A 104 5.37 4.88 -5.15
CA GLU A 104 4.09 4.18 -5.00
C GLU A 104 3.62 4.19 -3.53
N ALA A 105 4.50 3.80 -2.59
CA ALA A 105 4.17 3.83 -1.17
C ALA A 105 3.80 5.24 -0.68
N THR A 106 4.55 6.26 -1.13
CA THR A 106 4.28 7.67 -0.79
C THR A 106 2.90 8.12 -1.28
N LEU A 107 2.53 7.73 -2.50
CA LEU A 107 1.25 8.07 -3.10
C LEU A 107 0.08 7.39 -2.36
N VAL A 108 0.19 6.09 -2.06
CA VAL A 108 -0.87 5.39 -1.29
C VAL A 108 -0.97 5.94 0.14
N ASN A 109 0.15 6.23 0.82
CA ASN A 109 0.12 6.82 2.16
C ASN A 109 -0.55 8.20 2.16
N LEU A 110 -0.26 9.05 1.16
CA LEU A 110 -0.89 10.36 1.05
C LEU A 110 -2.39 10.24 0.78
N LEU A 111 -2.80 9.28 -0.06
CA LEU A 111 -4.20 8.94 -0.27
C LEU A 111 -4.86 8.39 0.99
N GLU A 112 -4.19 7.52 1.76
CA GLU A 112 -4.69 6.97 3.03
C GLU A 112 -4.99 8.09 4.03
N ILE A 113 -4.09 9.06 4.18
CA ILE A 113 -4.31 10.20 5.07
C ILE A 113 -5.47 11.06 4.57
N ALA A 114 -5.50 11.38 3.27
CA ALA A 114 -6.56 12.21 2.71
C ALA A 114 -7.94 11.53 2.85
N PHE A 115 -8.02 10.24 2.52
CA PHE A 115 -9.26 9.46 2.47
C PHE A 115 -9.75 9.05 3.86
N PHE A 116 -9.00 9.31 4.92
CA PHE A 116 -9.57 9.31 6.27
C PHE A 116 -10.77 10.27 6.40
N HIS A 117 -10.87 11.25 5.50
CA HIS A 117 -11.99 12.17 5.43
C HIS A 117 -12.86 11.90 4.19
N GLN A 118 -14.18 11.92 4.40
CA GLN A 118 -15.18 11.64 3.38
C GLN A 118 -15.11 12.63 2.19
N ASP A 119 -14.89 13.92 2.48
CA ASP A 119 -14.83 14.98 1.47
C ASP A 119 -13.70 14.79 0.45
N ALA A 120 -12.57 14.22 0.87
CA ALA A 120 -11.47 13.86 -0.02
C ALA A 120 -11.85 12.70 -0.97
N CYS A 121 -12.64 11.72 -0.48
CA CYS A 121 -13.14 10.64 -1.32
C CYS A 121 -14.12 11.16 -2.37
N GLU A 122 -15.05 12.03 -1.98
CA GLU A 122 -16.01 12.66 -2.88
C GLU A 122 -15.34 13.54 -3.94
N ALA A 123 -14.25 14.24 -3.57
CA ALA A 123 -13.47 15.08 -4.47
C ALA A 123 -12.61 14.30 -5.50
N ALA A 124 -12.42 12.99 -5.33
CA ALA A 124 -11.55 12.19 -6.21
C ALA A 124 -12.11 12.03 -7.64
N GLY A 125 -13.43 12.04 -7.79
CA GLY A 125 -14.13 11.77 -9.05
C GLY A 125 -14.27 10.28 -9.38
N ASP A 126 -15.31 9.95 -10.15
CA ASP A 126 -15.77 8.58 -10.43
C ASP A 126 -14.68 7.67 -11.02
N ASP A 127 -13.96 8.17 -12.04
CA ASP A 127 -12.94 7.38 -12.75
C ASP A 127 -11.75 7.05 -11.83
N ALA A 128 -11.28 8.04 -11.05
CA ALA A 128 -10.18 7.82 -10.12
C ALA A 128 -10.55 6.83 -9.01
N LEU A 129 -11.77 6.94 -8.46
CA LEU A 129 -12.25 6.00 -7.44
C LEU A 129 -12.38 4.57 -7.99
N LEU A 130 -12.82 4.41 -9.24
CA LEU A 130 -12.90 3.09 -9.89
C LEU A 130 -11.52 2.45 -10.04
N GLU A 131 -10.55 3.20 -10.56
CA GLU A 131 -9.19 2.69 -10.73
C GLU A 131 -8.51 2.42 -9.38
N LEU A 132 -8.80 3.22 -8.36
CA LEU A 132 -8.30 2.98 -7.00
C LEU A 132 -8.91 1.70 -6.38
N CYS A 133 -10.18 1.39 -6.66
CA CYS A 133 -10.77 0.11 -6.27
C CYS A 133 -10.01 -1.07 -6.89
N ASP A 134 -9.68 -0.97 -8.19
CA ASP A 134 -8.93 -1.98 -8.91
C ASP A 134 -7.51 -2.15 -8.34
N TYR A 135 -6.84 -1.03 -8.04
CA TYR A 135 -5.54 -1.01 -7.38
C TYR A 135 -5.59 -1.73 -6.03
N CYS A 136 -6.52 -1.32 -5.15
CA CYS A 136 -6.66 -1.93 -3.83
C CYS A 136 -6.97 -3.43 -3.93
N ALA A 137 -7.84 -3.86 -4.85
CA ALA A 137 -8.13 -5.27 -5.06
C ALA A 137 -6.87 -6.08 -5.43
N ARG A 138 -6.02 -5.57 -6.34
CA ARG A 138 -4.73 -6.21 -6.67
C ARG A 138 -3.81 -6.32 -5.45
N ARG A 139 -3.80 -5.31 -4.57
CA ARG A 139 -3.01 -5.34 -3.33
C ARG A 139 -3.53 -6.38 -2.34
N LEU A 140 -4.85 -6.52 -2.21
CA LEU A 140 -5.45 -7.57 -1.39
C LEU A 140 -5.16 -8.98 -1.96
N VAL A 141 -5.16 -9.14 -3.29
CA VAL A 141 -4.74 -10.41 -3.91
C VAL A 141 -3.31 -10.77 -3.52
N TYR A 142 -2.38 -9.81 -3.58
CA TYR A 142 -1.00 -10.02 -3.10
C TYR A 142 -0.94 -10.44 -1.61
N LEU A 143 -1.81 -9.89 -0.76
CA LEU A 143 -1.88 -10.27 0.65
C LEU A 143 -2.38 -11.72 0.84
N ASN A 144 -3.17 -12.25 -0.10
CA ASN A 144 -3.76 -13.59 -0.03
C ASN A 144 -2.98 -14.69 -0.79
N ASP A 145 -2.22 -14.35 -1.83
CA ASP A 145 -1.68 -15.36 -2.77
C ASP A 145 -0.34 -16.00 -2.35
N GLY A 146 0.04 -15.85 -1.08
CA GLY A 146 1.26 -16.41 -0.50
C GLY A 146 2.50 -15.53 -0.68
N ARG A 147 2.54 -14.63 -1.67
CA ARG A 147 3.69 -13.73 -1.89
C ARG A 147 3.96 -12.82 -0.69
N ALA A 148 2.91 -12.31 -0.03
CA ALA A 148 3.07 -11.53 1.19
C ALA A 148 3.72 -12.33 2.33
N SER A 149 3.41 -13.62 2.46
CA SER A 149 4.04 -14.50 3.44
C SER A 149 5.51 -14.77 3.10
N GLU A 150 5.84 -14.95 1.82
CA GLU A 150 7.22 -15.09 1.34
C GLU A 150 8.05 -13.83 1.63
N ASP A 151 7.52 -12.64 1.30
CA ASP A 151 8.14 -11.35 1.58
C ASP A 151 8.33 -11.15 3.09
N ALA A 152 7.33 -11.51 3.91
CA ALA A 152 7.45 -11.48 5.37
C ALA A 152 8.53 -12.44 5.91
N GLN A 153 8.70 -13.62 5.31
CA GLN A 153 9.75 -14.56 5.68
C GLN A 153 11.14 -14.07 5.27
N LEU A 154 11.27 -13.48 4.09
CA LEU A 154 12.51 -12.89 3.59
C LEU A 154 13.00 -11.80 4.54
N LEU A 155 12.14 -10.87 4.92
CA LEU A 155 12.45 -9.79 5.86
C LEU A 155 12.84 -10.32 7.25
N SER A 156 12.22 -11.40 7.71
CA SER A 156 12.58 -12.07 8.97
C SER A 156 13.98 -12.69 8.92
N ARG A 157 14.38 -13.26 7.78
CA ARG A 157 15.73 -13.83 7.60
C ARG A 157 16.78 -12.71 7.57
N ALA A 158 16.55 -11.68 6.76
CA ALA A 158 17.44 -10.52 6.64
C ALA A 158 17.71 -9.82 7.99
N LYS A 159 16.67 -9.64 8.82
CA LYS A 159 16.81 -9.03 10.17
C LYS A 159 17.62 -9.89 11.15
N ARG A 160 17.68 -11.21 10.95
CA ARG A 160 18.35 -12.16 11.86
C ARG A 160 19.80 -12.41 11.52
N GLU A 161 20.12 -12.39 10.22
CA GLU A 161 21.50 -12.51 9.78
C GLU A 161 22.27 -11.29 10.30
N GLN A 162 23.06 -11.48 11.35
CA GLN A 162 24.20 -10.60 11.60
C GLN A 162 25.13 -10.82 10.42
N LYS A 163 24.91 -10.10 9.32
CA LYS A 163 25.73 -10.19 8.11
C LYS A 163 27.17 -9.99 8.58
N SER A 164 27.99 -11.05 8.53
CA SER A 164 29.38 -10.94 8.94
C SER A 164 30.07 -9.96 8.00
N ALA A 165 31.22 -9.41 8.38
CA ALA A 165 31.98 -8.54 7.47
C ALA A 165 32.25 -9.23 6.11
N LYS A 166 32.38 -10.56 6.09
CA LYS A 166 32.56 -11.35 4.88
C LYS A 166 31.27 -11.50 4.06
N ASP A 167 30.12 -11.62 4.72
CA ASP A 167 28.82 -11.72 4.03
C ASP A 167 28.42 -10.37 3.44
N LEU A 168 28.71 -9.26 4.13
CA LEU A 168 28.53 -7.89 3.62
C LEU A 168 29.40 -7.62 2.39
N LEU A 169 30.65 -8.11 2.38
CA LEU A 169 31.56 -7.95 1.23
C LEU A 169 31.13 -8.77 0.01
N ASN A 170 30.34 -9.83 0.20
CA ASN A 170 29.86 -10.71 -0.87
C ASN A 170 28.39 -10.48 -1.23
N ALA A 171 27.67 -9.61 -0.51
CA ALA A 171 26.27 -9.32 -0.77
C ALA A 171 26.13 -8.62 -2.13
N ARG A 172 25.26 -9.14 -3.00
CA ARG A 172 24.94 -8.47 -4.26
C ARG A 172 23.96 -7.35 -3.98
N ALA A 173 24.10 -6.23 -4.69
CA ALA A 173 23.15 -5.12 -4.55
C ALA A 173 21.72 -5.53 -4.96
N SER A 174 21.57 -6.55 -5.80
CA SER A 174 20.29 -7.19 -6.12
C SER A 174 19.60 -7.81 -4.90
N ASP A 175 20.35 -8.40 -3.97
CA ASP A 175 19.79 -9.13 -2.83
C ASP A 175 19.27 -8.13 -1.78
N GLU A 176 20.04 -7.06 -1.51
CA GLU A 176 19.58 -5.95 -0.67
C GLU A 176 18.39 -5.22 -1.26
N PHE A 177 18.30 -5.15 -2.60
CA PHE A 177 17.16 -4.56 -3.27
C PHE A 177 15.90 -5.41 -3.09
N ALA A 178 16.00 -6.73 -3.19
CA ALA A 178 14.86 -7.63 -2.95
C ALA A 178 14.28 -7.47 -1.53
N GLU A 179 15.16 -7.29 -0.52
CA GLU A 179 14.73 -6.98 0.86
C GLU A 179 13.94 -5.65 0.91
N LYS A 180 14.46 -4.58 0.30
CA LYS A 180 13.79 -3.27 0.26
C LYS A 180 12.48 -3.31 -0.52
N GLU A 181 12.45 -4.03 -1.63
CA GLU A 181 11.26 -4.19 -2.46
C GLU A 181 10.15 -4.91 -1.69
N ALA A 182 10.48 -6.00 -1.00
CA ALA A 182 9.55 -6.75 -0.15
C ALA A 182 8.98 -5.87 0.97
N GLU A 183 9.81 -5.09 1.66
CA GLU A 183 9.37 -4.16 2.71
C GLU A 183 8.39 -3.12 2.18
N VAL A 184 8.76 -2.44 1.09
CA VAL A 184 7.94 -1.39 0.48
C VAL A 184 6.63 -1.97 -0.06
N ARG A 185 6.68 -3.12 -0.75
CA ARG A 185 5.49 -3.78 -1.31
C ARG A 185 4.53 -4.22 -0.22
N PHE A 186 5.03 -4.81 0.86
CA PHE A 186 4.21 -5.23 2.00
C PHE A 186 3.54 -4.02 2.67
N GLY A 187 4.32 -2.97 2.96
CA GLY A 187 3.78 -1.73 3.54
C GLY A 187 2.71 -1.08 2.66
N THR A 188 2.98 -0.97 1.36
CA THR A 188 2.04 -0.42 0.37
C THR A 188 0.74 -1.21 0.33
N ALA A 189 0.79 -2.54 0.40
CA ALA A 189 -0.40 -3.37 0.40
C ALA A 189 -1.25 -3.21 1.67
N THR A 190 -0.61 -3.08 2.84
CA THR A 190 -1.34 -2.80 4.09
C THR A 190 -1.97 -1.42 4.12
N CYS A 191 -1.32 -0.42 3.52
CA CYS A 191 -1.88 0.92 3.36
C CYS A 191 -3.09 0.90 2.39
N ALA A 192 -2.98 0.16 1.28
CA ALA A 192 -4.08 -0.02 0.33
C ALA A 192 -5.31 -0.72 0.94
N LEU A 193 -5.11 -1.63 1.91
CA LEU A 193 -6.20 -2.21 2.70
C LEU A 193 -6.93 -1.14 3.51
N THR A 194 -6.22 -0.20 4.15
CA THR A 194 -6.86 0.92 4.85
C THR A 194 -7.62 1.82 3.87
N VAL A 195 -7.03 2.17 2.73
CA VAL A 195 -7.70 2.96 1.68
C VAL A 195 -8.99 2.29 1.22
N LEU A 196 -8.96 0.99 0.96
CA LEU A 196 -10.15 0.22 0.61
C LEU A 196 -11.18 0.25 1.74
N ARG A 197 -10.77 0.11 3.00
CA ARG A 197 -11.69 0.23 4.13
C ARG A 197 -12.37 1.60 4.14
N TYR A 198 -11.65 2.71 3.92
CA TYR A 198 -12.27 4.04 3.82
C TYR A 198 -13.32 4.12 2.71
N LEU A 199 -13.03 3.56 1.52
CA LEU A 199 -14.02 3.47 0.44
C LEU A 199 -15.29 2.71 0.88
N THR A 200 -15.15 1.68 1.73
CA THR A 200 -16.31 0.98 2.28
C THR A 200 -17.04 1.75 3.39
N ASP A 201 -16.34 2.60 4.17
CA ASP A 201 -16.98 3.45 5.19
C ASP A 201 -17.94 4.44 4.51
N TYR A 202 -17.53 5.00 3.37
CA TYR A 202 -18.28 5.99 2.60
C TYR A 202 -19.05 5.40 1.43
N ILE A 203 -19.32 4.08 1.44
CA ILE A 203 -19.91 3.36 0.29
C ILE A 203 -21.27 3.91 -0.16
N ASN A 204 -21.94 4.65 0.72
CA ASN A 204 -23.23 5.29 0.48
C ASN A 204 -23.14 6.70 -0.10
N ASP A 205 -21.97 7.33 0.02
CA ASP A 205 -21.70 8.72 -0.35
C ASP A 205 -20.83 8.82 -1.62
N VAL A 206 -20.02 7.79 -1.89
CA VAL A 206 -19.29 7.65 -3.15
C VAL A 206 -20.18 7.15 -4.31
N PRO A 207 -19.77 7.36 -5.58
CA PRO A 207 -20.53 6.93 -6.75
C PRO A 207 -20.88 5.42 -6.75
N LEU A 208 -22.07 5.07 -7.26
CA LEU A 208 -22.56 3.68 -7.30
C LEU A 208 -21.61 2.71 -8.03
N CYS A 209 -20.81 3.21 -8.96
CA CYS A 209 -19.82 2.43 -9.69
C CYS A 209 -18.76 1.82 -8.76
N VAL A 210 -18.40 2.49 -7.65
CA VAL A 210 -17.50 1.97 -6.61
C VAL A 210 -18.09 0.71 -5.97
N MET A 211 -19.34 0.78 -5.52
CA MET A 211 -20.03 -0.38 -4.94
C MET A 211 -20.14 -1.54 -5.94
N ALA A 212 -20.44 -1.25 -7.21
CA ALA A 212 -20.44 -2.25 -8.27
C ALA A 212 -19.07 -2.90 -8.45
N ARG A 213 -18.00 -2.10 -8.45
CA ARG A 213 -16.64 -2.59 -8.65
C ARG A 213 -16.18 -3.48 -7.49
N LEU A 214 -16.44 -3.07 -6.25
CA LEU A 214 -16.05 -3.82 -5.05
C LEU A 214 -16.83 -5.14 -4.92
N LEU A 215 -18.15 -5.15 -5.18
CA LEU A 215 -18.99 -6.32 -4.95
C LEU A 215 -19.11 -7.27 -6.16
N ASP A 216 -19.27 -6.73 -7.37
CA ASP A 216 -19.58 -7.54 -8.56
C ASP A 216 -18.30 -7.95 -9.32
N THR A 217 -17.28 -7.08 -9.33
CA THR A 217 -16.07 -7.30 -10.16
C THR A 217 -14.97 -7.99 -9.36
N HIS A 218 -14.59 -7.44 -8.21
CA HIS A 218 -13.47 -7.97 -7.42
C HIS A 218 -13.87 -8.93 -6.33
N ASP A 219 -15.16 -8.99 -6.00
CA ASP A 219 -15.68 -9.76 -4.88
C ASP A 219 -14.86 -9.53 -3.59
N VAL A 220 -14.81 -8.27 -3.16
CA VAL A 220 -13.93 -7.84 -2.07
C VAL A 220 -14.24 -8.57 -0.76
N GLN A 221 -15.47 -9.04 -0.56
CA GLN A 221 -15.80 -9.88 0.59
C GLN A 221 -14.95 -11.17 0.59
N MET A 222 -14.84 -11.85 -0.56
CA MET A 222 -14.00 -13.03 -0.73
C MET A 222 -12.49 -12.74 -0.66
N LEU A 223 -12.07 -11.49 -0.92
CA LEU A 223 -10.68 -11.07 -0.67
C LEU A 223 -10.39 -10.77 0.81
N LEU A 224 -11.38 -10.29 1.57
CA LEU A 224 -11.21 -9.90 2.98
C LEU A 224 -11.30 -11.10 3.94
N VAL A 225 -12.18 -12.07 3.67
CA VAL A 225 -12.42 -13.21 4.58
C VAL A 225 -11.15 -14.02 4.85
N PRO A 226 -10.35 -14.46 3.85
CA PRO A 226 -9.14 -15.24 4.11
C PRO A 226 -8.09 -14.48 4.94
N LEU A 227 -8.04 -13.15 4.81
CA LEU A 227 -7.11 -12.31 5.55
C LEU A 227 -7.38 -12.31 7.07
N LEU A 228 -8.62 -12.59 7.49
CA LEU A 228 -8.97 -12.74 8.91
C LEU A 228 -8.37 -14.01 9.53
N GLU A 229 -8.14 -15.04 8.72
CA GLU A 229 -7.59 -16.33 9.16
C GLU A 229 -6.06 -16.36 8.98
N GLU A 230 -5.58 -16.08 7.77
CA GLU A 230 -4.16 -16.19 7.41
C GLU A 230 -3.30 -15.10 8.04
N ARG A 231 -3.86 -13.89 8.21
CA ARG A 231 -3.25 -12.75 8.91
C ARG A 231 -1.78 -12.53 8.51
N PRO A 232 -1.49 -12.17 7.24
CA PRO A 232 -0.12 -12.11 6.72
C PRO A 232 0.77 -11.09 7.44
N TRP A 233 0.18 -10.13 8.16
CA TRP A 233 0.85 -9.14 9.03
C TRP A 233 1.22 -9.66 10.42
N VAL A 234 1.00 -10.95 10.71
CA VAL A 234 1.47 -11.59 11.94
C VAL A 234 2.42 -12.72 11.56
N ARG A 235 3.61 -12.72 12.17
CA ARG A 235 4.60 -13.78 11.94
C ARG A 235 5.23 -14.25 13.23
N ARG A 236 5.61 -15.52 13.29
CA ARG A 236 6.39 -16.08 14.39
C ARG A 236 7.85 -16.22 13.95
N VAL A 237 8.75 -15.53 14.65
CA VAL A 237 10.18 -15.54 14.33
C VAL A 237 10.97 -16.26 15.42
N PRO A 238 12.03 -17.02 15.09
CA PRO A 238 12.92 -17.61 16.08
C PRO A 238 13.58 -16.54 16.96
N GLY A 239 13.77 -16.82 18.24
CA GLY A 239 14.43 -15.89 19.16
C GLY A 239 15.91 -15.73 18.82
N LYS A 240 16.47 -14.54 19.11
CA LYS A 240 17.90 -14.28 18.92
C LYS A 240 18.75 -15.26 19.73
N GLY A 241 19.83 -15.76 19.15
CA GLY A 241 20.80 -16.64 19.83
C GLY A 241 20.23 -17.97 20.34
N GLY A 242 19.18 -18.51 19.71
CA GLY A 242 18.51 -19.73 20.16
C GLY A 242 17.47 -19.53 21.27
N GLY A 243 17.13 -18.26 21.57
CA GLY A 243 16.05 -17.91 22.49
C GLY A 243 14.66 -18.36 22.02
N ARG A 244 13.67 -18.23 22.89
CA ARG A 244 12.27 -18.58 22.59
C ARG A 244 11.76 -17.76 21.40
N ALA A 245 11.05 -18.41 20.48
CA ALA A 245 10.39 -17.72 19.37
C ALA A 245 9.46 -16.60 19.87
N VAL A 246 9.53 -15.47 19.17
CA VAL A 246 8.73 -14.27 19.43
C VAL A 246 7.71 -14.06 18.32
N ASN A 247 6.60 -13.40 18.64
CA ASN A 247 5.64 -12.98 17.63
C ASN A 247 6.04 -11.59 17.18
N GLU A 248 6.01 -11.33 15.88
CA GLU A 248 6.10 -10.00 15.31
C GLU A 248 4.80 -9.68 14.58
N ILE A 249 4.40 -8.42 14.66
CA ILE A 249 3.27 -7.87 13.92
C ILE A 249 3.77 -6.73 13.03
N PHE A 250 3.15 -6.55 11.87
CA PHE A 250 3.40 -5.40 11.02
C PHE A 250 2.55 -4.22 11.48
N ALA A 251 3.19 -3.15 11.91
CA ALA A 251 2.54 -1.93 12.38
C ALA A 251 3.38 -0.71 12.03
N ASP A 252 2.72 0.36 11.57
CA ASP A 252 3.33 1.65 11.26
C ASP A 252 4.52 1.52 10.29
N GLY A 253 4.31 0.75 9.22
CA GLY A 253 5.28 0.55 8.15
C GLY A 253 6.44 -0.40 8.47
N ARG A 254 6.43 -1.08 9.62
CA ARG A 254 7.54 -1.97 10.03
C ARG A 254 7.10 -3.17 10.85
N TRP A 255 7.96 -4.19 10.89
CA TRP A 255 7.78 -5.36 11.75
C TRP A 255 8.28 -5.10 13.18
N VAL A 256 7.37 -5.17 14.15
CA VAL A 256 7.64 -4.96 15.58
C VAL A 256 7.36 -6.22 16.39
N GLU A 257 8.12 -6.45 17.46
CA GLU A 257 7.86 -7.56 18.37
C GLU A 257 6.55 -7.30 19.15
N GLN A 258 5.68 -8.30 19.20
CA GLN A 258 4.41 -8.24 19.91
C GLN A 258 4.59 -8.66 21.38
N PRO A 259 4.28 -7.78 22.35
CA PRO A 259 4.28 -8.11 23.77
C PRO A 259 3.36 -9.29 24.08
N ARG A 260 3.61 -10.01 25.19
CA ARG A 260 2.85 -11.24 25.51
C ARG A 260 1.39 -10.93 25.87
N GLU A 261 1.19 -9.82 26.55
CA GLU A 261 -0.08 -9.24 26.97
C GLU A 261 -0.98 -8.86 25.78
N ASP A 262 -0.38 -8.51 24.64
CA ASP A 262 -1.11 -8.04 23.45
C ASP A 262 -1.43 -9.16 22.46
N ARG A 263 -1.02 -10.40 22.74
CA ARG A 263 -1.17 -11.53 21.80
C ARG A 263 -2.62 -11.89 21.45
N LEU A 264 -3.56 -11.54 22.33
CA LEU A 264 -4.99 -11.76 22.12
C LEU A 264 -5.70 -10.51 21.57
N GLN A 265 -5.00 -9.38 21.43
CA GLN A 265 -5.56 -8.16 20.86
C GLN A 265 -5.55 -8.24 19.33
N LEU A 266 -6.53 -7.56 18.73
CA LEU A 266 -6.57 -7.34 17.28
C LEU A 266 -5.47 -6.36 16.90
N THR A 267 -4.75 -6.66 15.82
CA THR A 267 -3.82 -5.71 15.20
C THR A 267 -4.59 -4.65 14.43
N LYS A 268 -3.91 -3.55 14.05
CA LYS A 268 -4.50 -2.51 13.19
C LYS A 268 -5.03 -3.12 11.88
N CYS A 269 -4.26 -3.99 11.22
CA CYS A 269 -4.66 -4.63 9.97
C CYS A 269 -5.86 -5.58 10.16
N ASP A 270 -5.93 -6.31 11.29
CA ASP A 270 -7.12 -7.11 11.62
C ASP A 270 -8.36 -6.21 11.72
N ALA A 271 -8.24 -5.06 12.41
CA ALA A 271 -9.33 -4.11 12.55
C ALA A 271 -9.77 -3.50 11.20
N GLN A 272 -8.82 -3.13 10.33
CA GLN A 272 -9.14 -2.63 8.98
C GLN A 272 -9.94 -3.66 8.17
N THR A 273 -9.50 -4.92 8.21
CA THR A 273 -10.16 -6.02 7.51
C THR A 273 -11.57 -6.27 8.04
N TRP A 274 -11.72 -6.32 9.36
CA TRP A 274 -13.02 -6.52 10.01
C TRP A 274 -14.00 -5.38 9.71
N LEU A 275 -13.56 -4.13 9.78
CA LEU A 275 -14.41 -2.97 9.50
C LEU A 275 -14.85 -2.96 8.03
N ALA A 276 -13.93 -3.20 7.09
CA ALA A 276 -14.25 -3.27 5.67
C ALA A 276 -15.28 -4.38 5.37
N LEU A 277 -15.09 -5.57 5.94
CA LEU A 277 -16.01 -6.68 5.78
C LEU A 277 -17.38 -6.37 6.42
N ASN A 278 -17.38 -5.77 7.60
CA ASN A 278 -18.61 -5.35 8.28
C ASN A 278 -19.41 -4.36 7.42
N ASN A 279 -18.75 -3.34 6.85
CA ASN A 279 -19.42 -2.36 6.00
C ASN A 279 -20.09 -3.03 4.78
N LEU A 280 -19.38 -3.95 4.11
CA LEU A 280 -19.92 -4.62 2.93
C LEU A 280 -21.01 -5.65 3.25
N THR A 281 -21.06 -6.19 4.47
CA THR A 281 -22.02 -7.25 4.86
C THR A 281 -23.23 -6.72 5.62
N VAL A 282 -23.07 -5.61 6.35
CA VAL A 282 -24.11 -5.01 7.20
C VAL A 282 -24.82 -3.85 6.52
N ASP A 283 -24.21 -3.17 5.56
CA ASP A 283 -24.90 -2.12 4.81
C ASP A 283 -26.08 -2.68 3.97
N GLY A 284 -27.20 -1.97 3.99
CA GLY A 284 -28.43 -2.40 3.32
C GLY A 284 -28.33 -2.43 1.80
N LYS A 285 -27.65 -1.46 1.19
CA LYS A 285 -27.46 -1.39 -0.27
C LYS A 285 -26.47 -2.45 -0.74
N CYS A 286 -25.37 -2.65 0.01
CA CYS A 286 -24.41 -3.70 -0.27
C CYS A 286 -25.05 -5.08 -0.22
N ARG A 287 -25.86 -5.40 0.81
CA ARG A 287 -26.60 -6.67 0.89
C ARG A 287 -27.61 -6.87 -0.23
N ALA A 288 -28.34 -5.81 -0.60
CA ALA A 288 -29.32 -5.89 -1.67
C ALA A 288 -28.66 -6.21 -3.02
N LYS A 289 -27.41 -5.80 -3.18
CA LYS A 289 -26.61 -6.01 -4.38
C LYS A 289 -25.86 -7.35 -4.38
N TYR A 290 -25.27 -7.73 -3.25
CA TYR A 290 -24.44 -8.92 -3.14
C TYR A 290 -25.26 -10.22 -3.23
N ARG A 291 -24.96 -11.06 -4.23
CA ARG A 291 -25.67 -12.33 -4.46
C ARG A 291 -24.89 -13.51 -3.89
N TYR A 292 -25.49 -14.26 -2.97
CA TYR A 292 -24.98 -15.56 -2.52
C TYR A 292 -25.34 -16.65 -3.54
N ASP A 293 -24.41 -16.94 -4.45
CA ASP A 293 -24.51 -18.09 -5.35
C ASP A 293 -23.82 -19.34 -4.75
N ASP A 294 -24.02 -20.50 -5.39
CA ASP A 294 -23.50 -21.76 -4.89
C ASP A 294 -21.96 -21.85 -4.96
N HIS A 295 -21.31 -21.05 -5.80
CA HIS A 295 -19.84 -20.97 -5.82
C HIS A 295 -19.34 -20.29 -4.54
N ARG A 296 -19.92 -19.13 -4.20
CA ARG A 296 -19.61 -18.35 -2.99
C ARG A 296 -19.97 -19.04 -1.67
N LYS A 297 -20.88 -20.02 -1.69
CA LYS A 297 -21.21 -20.82 -0.50
C LYS A 297 -20.22 -21.96 -0.25
N ASN A 298 -19.57 -22.44 -1.30
CA ASN A 298 -18.73 -23.63 -1.28
C ASN A 298 -17.22 -23.32 -1.26
N THR A 299 -16.87 -22.04 -1.40
CA THR A 299 -15.49 -21.52 -1.37
C THR A 299 -15.31 -20.76 -0.08
#